data_AF-A0A2V7PZT6-F1
#
_entry.id   AF-A0A2V7PZT6-F1
#
_cell.length_a   1.000
_cell.length_b   1.000
_cell.length_c   1.000
_cell.angle_alpha   90.00
_cell.angle_beta   90.00
_cell.angle_gamma   90.00
#
_symmetry.space_group_name_H-M   'P 1'
#
loop_
_entity.id
_entity.type
_entity.pdbx_description
1 polymer ?
#
loop_
_entity_poly.entity_id
_entity_poly.type
_entity_poly.pdbx_seq_one_letter_code
_entity_poly.pdbx_strand_id
1 'polypeptide(L)'
;MTCAEFLERYTDFRDGLITAPRELRRFERHLTRCAGCRRYDAAVRRGVLALRAAETIEPSHDFRRRLDARLDRERRATRDVPASAGVAAALFVAAALAMLALEGTRRPEVARVPVLPPVPFPNPVVQTGVPFVSFQDPRASVFAAPQAPPDGSVLVEPASAGR
;
A
#
# COMPACT_ATOMS: atom_id res chain seq x y z
N MET A 1 -25.64 15.08 -2.82
CA MET A 1 -25.34 16.22 -3.69
C MET A 1 -26.61 16.99 -3.91
N THR A 2 -26.48 18.30 -3.97
CA THR A 2 -27.59 19.21 -4.31
C THR A 2 -27.80 19.21 -5.83
N CYS A 3 -28.94 19.76 -6.28
CA CYS A 3 -29.18 19.91 -7.71
C CYS A 3 -28.19 20.90 -8.35
N ALA A 4 -27.77 21.95 -7.64
CA ALA A 4 -26.80 22.93 -8.12
C ALA A 4 -25.43 22.26 -8.36
N GLU A 5 -24.91 21.52 -7.37
CA GLU A 5 -23.66 20.75 -7.50
C GLU A 5 -23.71 19.76 -8.67
N PHE A 6 -24.87 19.14 -8.90
CA PHE A 6 -25.06 18.21 -10.01
C PHE A 6 -24.99 18.93 -11.36
N LEU A 7 -25.70 20.05 -11.51
CA LEU A 7 -25.78 20.80 -12.76
C LEU A 7 -24.45 21.45 -13.15
N GLU A 8 -23.71 22.00 -12.18
CA GLU A 8 -22.40 22.61 -12.42
C GLU A 8 -21.39 21.64 -13.04
N ARG A 9 -21.47 20.36 -12.67
CA ARG A 9 -20.52 19.31 -13.10
C ARG A 9 -21.17 18.22 -13.96
N TYR A 10 -22.35 18.52 -14.51
CA TYR A 10 -23.13 17.53 -15.26
C TYR A 10 -22.45 17.11 -16.57
N THR A 11 -21.81 18.05 -17.28
CA THR A 11 -21.10 17.76 -18.53
C THR A 11 -19.95 16.80 -18.29
N ASP A 12 -19.15 17.04 -17.25
CA ASP A 12 -18.05 16.15 -16.87
C ASP A 12 -18.55 14.73 -16.53
N PHE A 13 -19.68 14.64 -15.84
CA PHE A 13 -20.32 13.36 -15.56
C PHE A 13 -20.80 12.67 -16.85
N ARG A 14 -21.49 13.40 -17.72
CA ARG A 14 -22.05 12.89 -18.97
C ARG A 14 -20.96 12.41 -19.94
N ASP A 15 -19.86 13.16 -20.02
CA ASP A 15 -18.76 12.91 -20.96
C ASP A 15 -17.74 11.91 -20.40
N GLY A 16 -17.97 11.40 -19.19
CA GLY A 16 -17.12 10.38 -18.57
C GLY A 16 -15.81 10.90 -17.98
N LEU A 17 -15.71 12.20 -17.74
CA LEU A 17 -14.53 12.84 -17.14
C LEU A 17 -14.45 12.62 -15.62
N ILE A 18 -15.58 12.25 -14.98
CA ILE A 18 -15.59 11.84 -13.57
C ILE A 18 -15.14 10.38 -13.44
N THR A 19 -13.87 10.18 -13.10
CA THR A 19 -13.26 8.84 -12.98
C THR A 19 -13.32 8.26 -11.57
N ALA A 20 -13.47 9.09 -10.54
CA ALA A 20 -13.50 8.63 -9.15
C ALA A 20 -14.77 7.82 -8.85
N PRO A 21 -14.68 6.52 -8.47
CA PRO A 21 -15.85 5.65 -8.34
C PRO A 21 -16.89 6.11 -7.31
N ARG A 22 -16.43 6.74 -6.21
CA ARG A 22 -17.33 7.29 -5.18
C ARG A 22 -18.15 8.45 -5.72
N GLU A 23 -17.54 9.29 -6.54
CA GLU A 23 -18.18 10.47 -7.11
C GLU A 23 -19.17 10.06 -8.20
N LEU A 24 -18.80 9.12 -9.07
CA LEU A 24 -19.71 8.55 -10.06
C LEU A 24 -21.01 8.02 -9.42
N ARG A 25 -20.87 7.22 -8.34
CA ARG A 25 -22.03 6.72 -7.57
C ARG A 25 -22.87 7.82 -6.94
N ARG A 26 -22.27 8.97 -6.59
CA ARG A 26 -22.98 10.13 -6.04
C ARG A 26 -23.90 10.73 -7.10
N PHE A 27 -23.41 10.90 -8.33
CA PHE A 27 -24.18 11.38 -9.47
C PHE A 27 -25.29 10.41 -9.88
N GLU A 28 -24.98 9.11 -9.99
CA GLU A 28 -25.96 8.07 -10.31
C GLU A 28 -27.10 8.03 -9.28
N ARG A 29 -26.77 8.09 -7.98
CA ARG A 29 -27.80 8.18 -6.92
C ARG A 29 -28.64 9.45 -7.02
N HIS A 30 -28.06 10.57 -7.41
CA HIS A 30 -28.82 11.80 -7.54
C HIS A 30 -29.78 11.74 -8.72
N LEU A 31 -29.34 11.22 -9.87
CA LEU A 31 -30.22 10.95 -11.00
C LEU A 31 -31.36 10.01 -10.62
N THR A 32 -31.09 8.89 -9.94
CA THR A 32 -32.18 7.97 -9.55
C THR A 32 -33.21 8.62 -8.62
N ARG A 33 -32.79 9.56 -7.74
CA ARG A 33 -33.66 10.15 -6.72
C ARG A 33 -34.33 11.48 -7.14
N CYS A 34 -33.68 12.31 -7.95
CA CYS A 34 -34.17 13.65 -8.28
C CYS A 34 -34.92 13.69 -9.62
N ALA A 35 -36.24 13.89 -9.58
CA ALA A 35 -37.06 13.97 -10.80
C ALA A 35 -36.72 15.17 -11.71
N GLY A 36 -36.24 16.29 -11.13
CA GLY A 36 -35.79 17.45 -11.91
C GLY A 36 -34.55 17.13 -12.75
N CYS A 37 -33.51 16.61 -12.12
CA CYS A 37 -32.26 16.27 -12.80
C CYS A 37 -32.41 15.10 -13.77
N ARG A 38 -33.32 14.13 -13.54
CA ARG A 38 -33.66 13.13 -14.56
C ARG A 38 -34.27 13.73 -15.82
N ARG A 39 -35.22 14.66 -15.66
CA ARG A 39 -35.85 15.33 -16.81
C ARG A 39 -34.81 16.12 -17.60
N TYR A 40 -33.89 16.77 -16.90
CA TYR A 40 -32.77 17.48 -17.51
C TYR A 40 -31.85 16.53 -18.30
N ASP A 41 -31.39 15.42 -17.70
CA ASP A 41 -30.57 14.41 -18.40
C ASP A 41 -31.27 13.87 -19.65
N ALA A 42 -32.55 13.52 -19.54
CA ALA A 42 -33.35 13.04 -20.66
C ALA A 42 -33.51 14.09 -21.78
N ALA A 43 -33.71 15.36 -21.42
CA ALA A 43 -33.81 16.46 -22.39
C ALA A 43 -32.49 16.65 -23.15
N VAL A 44 -31.36 16.68 -22.45
CA VAL A 44 -30.04 16.83 -23.07
C VAL A 44 -29.71 15.63 -23.96
N ARG A 45 -29.97 14.39 -23.50
CA ARG A 45 -29.77 13.17 -24.31
C ARG A 45 -30.58 13.21 -25.61
N ARG A 46 -31.86 13.59 -25.53
CA ARG A 46 -32.71 13.72 -26.72
C ARG A 46 -32.22 14.82 -27.67
N GLY A 47 -31.83 15.97 -27.13
CA GLY A 47 -31.26 17.06 -27.94
C GLY A 47 -30.01 16.62 -28.71
N VAL A 48 -29.08 15.92 -28.04
CA VAL A 48 -27.87 15.41 -28.71
C VAL A 48 -28.20 14.36 -29.77
N LEU A 49 -29.17 13.48 -29.52
CA LEU A 49 -29.61 12.52 -30.54
C LEU A 49 -30.25 13.22 -31.75
N ALA A 50 -31.07 14.25 -31.52
CA ALA A 50 -31.67 15.03 -32.60
C ALA A 50 -30.59 15.74 -33.43
N LEU A 51 -29.59 16.34 -32.79
CA LEU A 51 -28.47 16.99 -33.50
C LEU A 51 -27.66 16.00 -34.33
N ARG A 52 -27.41 14.79 -33.80
CA ARG A 52 -26.71 13.72 -34.54
C ARG A 52 -27.52 13.22 -35.75
N ALA A 53 -28.85 13.27 -35.67
CA ALA A 53 -29.74 12.84 -36.74
C ALA A 53 -29.97 13.93 -37.81
N ALA A 54 -29.81 15.22 -37.44
CA ALA A 54 -30.18 16.34 -38.30
C ALA A 54 -29.24 16.53 -39.50
N GLU A 55 -27.93 16.35 -39.33
CA GLU A 55 -26.99 16.48 -40.44
C GLU A 55 -25.63 15.87 -40.10
N THR A 56 -25.15 14.95 -40.95
CA THR A 56 -23.73 14.56 -40.92
C THR A 56 -22.94 15.64 -41.63
N ILE A 57 -22.21 16.46 -40.86
CA ILE A 57 -21.23 17.39 -41.42
C ILE A 57 -20.16 16.55 -42.13
N GLU A 58 -20.22 16.51 -43.47
CA GLU A 58 -19.22 15.81 -44.25
C GLU A 58 -17.93 16.64 -44.27
N PRO A 59 -16.82 16.14 -43.69
CA PRO A 59 -15.56 16.86 -43.70
C PRO A 59 -15.04 16.95 -45.14
N SER A 60 -14.33 18.05 -45.47
CA SER A 60 -13.63 18.17 -46.76
C SER A 60 -12.77 16.93 -47.03
N HIS A 61 -12.69 16.45 -48.28
CA HIS A 61 -11.92 15.27 -48.68
C HIS A 61 -10.47 15.25 -48.13
N ASP A 62 -9.84 16.42 -48.03
CA ASP A 62 -8.47 16.59 -47.56
C ASP A 62 -8.32 16.68 -46.03
N PHE A 63 -9.43 16.77 -45.30
CA PHE A 63 -9.44 16.92 -43.84
C PHE A 63 -8.68 15.79 -43.15
N ARG A 64 -8.91 14.55 -43.57
CA ARG A 64 -8.27 13.37 -42.95
C ARG A 64 -6.75 13.45 -43.06
N ARG A 65 -6.25 13.76 -44.26
CA ARG A 65 -4.82 13.96 -44.53
C ARG A 65 -4.23 15.07 -43.66
N ARG A 66 -4.90 16.21 -43.54
CA ARG A 66 -4.43 17.33 -42.69
C ARG A 66 -4.45 16.97 -41.21
N LEU A 67 -5.48 16.25 -40.75
CA LEU A 67 -5.62 15.80 -39.37
C LEU A 67 -4.49 14.85 -39.00
N ASP A 68 -4.24 13.82 -39.82
CA ASP A 68 -3.18 12.85 -39.57
C ASP A 68 -1.80 13.53 -39.54
N ALA A 69 -1.53 14.42 -40.51
CA ALA A 69 -0.30 15.20 -40.54
C ALA A 69 -0.12 16.13 -39.32
N ARG A 70 -1.22 16.59 -38.71
CA ARG A 70 -1.15 17.37 -37.47
C ARG A 70 -0.92 16.47 -36.26
N LEU A 71 -1.68 15.38 -36.13
CA LEU A 71 -1.54 14.43 -35.02
C LEU A 71 -0.13 13.83 -34.95
N ASP A 72 0.49 13.56 -36.10
CA ASP A 72 1.86 13.08 -36.15
C ASP A 72 2.89 14.13 -35.75
N ARG A 73 2.64 15.41 -36.02
CA ARG A 73 3.49 16.49 -35.52
C ARG A 73 3.42 16.60 -34.01
N GLU A 74 2.23 16.57 -33.43
CA GLU A 74 2.05 16.62 -31.97
C GLU A 74 2.66 15.39 -31.28
N ARG A 75 2.49 14.20 -31.86
CA ARG A 75 3.13 12.98 -31.35
C ARG A 75 4.65 13.05 -31.38
N ARG A 76 5.24 13.63 -32.43
CA ARG A 76 6.69 13.86 -32.51
C ARG A 76 7.15 14.89 -31.48
N ALA A 77 6.47 16.04 -31.40
CA ALA A 77 6.78 17.08 -30.42
C ALA A 77 6.73 16.55 -28.97
N THR A 78 5.79 15.66 -28.66
CA THR A 78 5.70 15.01 -27.34
C THR A 78 6.80 13.96 -27.12
N ARG A 79 7.31 13.34 -28.20
CA ARG A 79 8.38 12.34 -28.18
C ARG A 79 9.78 12.92 -28.27
N ASP A 80 9.93 14.17 -28.70
CA ASP A 80 11.20 14.89 -28.74
C ASP A 80 11.64 15.24 -27.30
N VAL A 81 11.89 14.19 -26.53
CA VAL A 81 12.70 14.25 -25.33
C VAL A 81 14.11 14.59 -25.82
N PRO A 82 14.73 15.69 -25.34
CA PRO A 82 16.04 16.08 -25.82
C PRO A 82 17.02 14.92 -25.59
N ALA A 83 17.89 14.64 -26.56
CA ALA A 83 18.85 13.54 -26.49
C ALA A 83 19.69 13.54 -25.19
N SER A 84 19.88 14.73 -24.60
CA SER A 84 20.54 14.93 -23.30
C SER A 84 19.79 14.32 -22.11
N ALA A 85 18.46 14.18 -22.17
CA ALA A 85 17.68 13.57 -21.08
C ALA A 85 17.91 12.05 -21.00
N GLY A 86 18.17 11.38 -22.14
CA GLY A 86 18.60 9.98 -22.15
C GLY A 86 19.97 9.80 -21.50
N VAL A 87 20.93 10.69 -21.81
CA VAL A 87 22.26 10.69 -21.20
C VAL A 87 22.19 10.99 -19.70
N ALA A 88 21.40 11.99 -19.29
CA ALA A 88 21.20 12.33 -17.89
C ALA A 88 20.57 11.19 -17.09
N ALA A 89 19.55 10.52 -17.65
CA ALA A 89 18.96 9.33 -17.03
C ALA A 89 19.97 8.18 -16.90
N ALA A 90 20.76 7.92 -17.96
CA ALA A 90 21.79 6.89 -17.92
C ALA A 90 22.88 7.19 -16.87
N LEU A 91 23.34 8.45 -16.79
CA LEU A 91 24.29 8.89 -15.77
C LEU A 91 23.71 8.77 -14.36
N PHE A 92 22.43 9.11 -14.17
CA PHE A 92 21.76 8.98 -12.87
C PHE A 92 21.68 7.50 -12.44
N VAL A 93 21.29 6.61 -13.35
CA VAL A 93 21.26 5.16 -13.10
C VAL A 93 22.67 4.64 -12.80
N ALA A 94 23.68 5.04 -13.57
CA ALA A 94 25.06 4.64 -13.35
C ALA A 94 25.59 5.12 -11.99
N ALA A 95 25.30 6.37 -11.61
CA ALA A 95 25.66 6.93 -10.30
C ALA A 95 24.97 6.19 -9.15
N ALA A 96 23.67 5.87 -9.29
CA ALA A 96 22.93 5.10 -8.29
C ALA A 96 23.51 3.68 -8.11
N LEU A 97 23.86 3.00 -9.20
CA LEU A 97 24.52 1.69 -9.16
C LEU A 97 25.92 1.77 -8.53
N ALA A 98 26.71 2.80 -8.87
CA ALA A 98 28.03 3.02 -8.30
C ALA A 98 27.95 3.28 -6.79
N MET A 99 26.97 4.07 -6.34
CA MET A 99 26.71 4.32 -4.92
C MET A 99 26.33 3.02 -4.20
N LEU A 100 25.43 2.21 -4.76
CA LEU A 100 25.05 0.91 -4.20
C LEU A 100 26.24 -0.04 -4.07
N ALA A 101 27.15 -0.05 -5.06
CA ALA A 101 28.37 -0.84 -5.03
C ALA A 101 29.37 -0.35 -3.96
N LEU A 102 29.50 0.97 -3.78
CA LEU A 102 30.32 1.54 -2.72
C LEU A 102 29.77 1.20 -1.32
N GLU A 103 28.47 1.30 -1.11
CA GLU A 103 27.83 0.93 0.15
C GLU A 103 27.98 -0.58 0.43
N GLY A 104 27.82 -1.41 -0.61
CA GLY A 104 27.96 -2.87 -0.50
C GLY A 104 29.39 -3.35 -0.18
N THR A 105 30.41 -2.63 -0.68
CA THR A 105 31.83 -2.92 -0.38
C THR A 105 32.27 -2.39 0.98
N ARG A 106 31.59 -1.35 1.49
CA ARG A 106 31.80 -0.80 2.83
C ARG A 106 31.00 -1.50 3.93
N ARG A 107 30.52 -2.73 3.74
CA ARG A 107 29.91 -3.48 4.85
C ARG A 107 30.90 -3.47 6.02
N PRO A 108 30.58 -2.78 7.14
CA PRO A 108 31.44 -2.84 8.30
C PRO A 108 31.48 -4.31 8.69
N GLU A 109 32.68 -4.82 8.92
CA GLU A 109 32.86 -6.15 9.49
C GLU A 109 31.98 -6.19 10.73
N VAL A 110 30.85 -6.91 10.65
CA VAL A 110 29.93 -7.05 11.76
C VAL A 110 30.77 -7.74 12.83
N ALA A 111 31.17 -6.96 13.85
CA ALA A 111 32.03 -7.43 14.91
C ALA A 111 31.41 -8.72 15.42
N ARG A 112 32.09 -9.84 15.14
CA ARG A 112 31.62 -11.17 15.50
C ARG A 112 31.65 -11.19 17.02
N VAL A 113 30.48 -10.99 17.63
CA VAL A 113 30.33 -10.99 19.09
C VAL A 113 30.89 -12.33 19.55
N PRO A 114 31.86 -12.35 20.49
CA PRO A 114 32.37 -13.59 21.04
C PRO A 114 31.19 -14.40 21.55
N VAL A 115 31.11 -15.67 21.16
CA VAL A 115 30.09 -16.59 21.68
C VAL A 115 30.34 -16.68 23.18
N LEU A 116 29.50 -15.99 23.96
CA LEU A 116 29.55 -16.08 25.41
C LEU A 116 29.29 -17.54 25.80
N PRO A 117 30.02 -18.09 26.78
CA PRO A 117 29.73 -19.42 27.28
C PRO A 117 28.27 -19.47 27.73
N PRO A 118 27.55 -20.58 27.48
CA PRO A 118 26.16 -20.72 27.88
C PRO A 118 26.05 -20.51 29.39
N VAL A 119 25.48 -19.37 29.78
CA VAL A 119 25.20 -19.08 31.18
C VAL A 119 23.95 -19.89 31.54
N PRO A 120 23.98 -20.71 32.60
CA PRO A 120 22.81 -21.44 33.03
C PRO A 120 21.77 -20.43 33.51
N PHE A 121 20.72 -20.24 32.71
CA PHE A 121 19.58 -19.42 33.09
C PHE A 121 18.69 -20.22 34.06
N PRO A 122 18.26 -19.64 35.18
CA PRO A 122 17.34 -20.31 36.08
C PRO A 122 16.02 -20.56 35.35
N ASN A 123 15.55 -21.80 35.36
CA ASN A 123 14.28 -22.16 34.76
C ASN A 123 13.15 -21.48 35.55
N PRO A 124 12.28 -20.68 34.90
CA PRO A 124 11.15 -20.08 35.58
C PRO A 124 10.16 -21.20 35.94
N VAL A 125 9.90 -21.39 37.24
CA VAL A 125 8.89 -22.32 37.71
C VAL A 125 7.60 -21.54 37.95
N VAL A 126 6.55 -21.89 37.20
CA VAL A 126 5.22 -21.29 37.35
C VAL A 126 4.49 -22.06 38.44
N GLN A 127 4.28 -21.44 39.59
CA GLN A 127 3.50 -21.99 40.68
C GLN A 127 2.04 -21.49 40.56
N THR A 128 1.07 -22.37 40.77
CA THR A 128 -0.36 -22.03 40.65
C THR A 128 -0.82 -21.26 41.90
N GLY A 129 -0.70 -19.92 41.83
CA GLY A 129 -1.16 -18.94 42.83
C GLY A 129 -0.50 -17.57 42.62
N VAL A 130 -1.21 -16.47 42.89
CA VAL A 130 -0.68 -15.10 42.70
C VAL A 130 0.14 -14.62 43.91
N PRO A 131 1.27 -13.89 43.72
CA PRO A 131 2.17 -13.84 42.56
C PRO A 131 3.58 -14.31 42.98
N PHE A 132 4.03 -15.48 42.54
CA PHE A 132 5.41 -15.90 42.79
C PHE A 132 5.94 -16.72 41.61
N VAL A 133 6.46 -16.00 40.61
CA VAL A 133 7.47 -16.61 39.74
C VAL A 133 8.73 -16.70 40.60
N SER A 134 9.08 -17.91 41.03
CA SER A 134 10.34 -18.16 41.71
C SER A 134 11.36 -18.71 40.71
N PHE A 135 12.62 -18.30 40.88
CA PHE A 135 13.73 -18.76 40.06
C PHE A 135 14.46 -19.85 40.82
N GLN A 136 14.45 -21.07 40.27
CA GLN A 136 15.13 -22.21 40.89
C GLN A 136 16.61 -22.23 40.46
N ASP A 137 17.50 -22.43 41.43
CA ASP A 137 18.94 -22.56 41.17
C ASP A 137 19.20 -23.78 40.26
N PRO A 138 19.86 -23.62 39.11
CA PRO A 138 20.13 -24.71 38.18
C PRO A 138 21.00 -25.84 38.75
N ARG A 139 21.61 -25.66 39.94
CA ARG A 139 22.39 -26.69 40.64
C ARG A 139 21.58 -27.52 41.65
N ALA A 140 20.33 -27.14 41.96
CA ALA A 140 19.49 -27.87 42.89
C ALA A 140 18.81 -29.07 42.20
N SER A 141 19.03 -30.29 42.69
CA SER A 141 18.33 -31.49 42.20
C SER A 141 17.05 -31.72 42.99
N VAL A 142 15.94 -32.02 42.30
CA VAL A 142 14.64 -32.32 42.92
C VAL A 142 14.47 -33.83 42.98
N PHE A 143 14.32 -34.39 44.18
CA PHE A 143 13.91 -35.78 44.37
C PHE A 143 12.41 -35.81 44.65
N ALA A 144 11.66 -36.55 43.84
CA ALA A 144 10.26 -36.86 44.15
C ALA A 144 10.22 -37.87 45.31
N ALA A 145 9.76 -37.42 46.48
CA ALA A 145 9.52 -38.33 47.59
C ALA A 145 8.40 -39.32 47.21
N PRO A 146 8.49 -40.62 47.57
CA PRO A 146 7.54 -41.65 47.12
C PRO A 146 6.08 -41.46 47.58
N GLN A 147 5.82 -40.59 48.56
CA GLN A 147 4.47 -40.29 49.04
C GLN A 147 4.36 -38.79 49.34
N ALA A 148 3.64 -38.06 48.48
CA ALA A 148 3.35 -36.65 48.66
C ALA A 148 2.29 -36.44 49.77
N PRO A 149 2.49 -35.52 50.72
CA PRO A 149 1.41 -35.04 51.59
C PRO A 149 0.34 -34.33 50.75
N PRO A 150 -0.93 -34.27 51.20
CA PRO A 150 -2.04 -33.71 50.43
C PRO A 150 -1.88 -32.21 50.06
N ASP A 151 -0.92 -31.51 50.66
CA ASP A 151 -0.62 -30.10 50.40
C ASP A 151 0.48 -29.86 49.34
N GLY A 152 0.94 -30.90 48.64
CA GLY A 152 1.81 -30.73 47.45
C GLY A 152 3.21 -30.17 47.73
N SER A 153 3.68 -30.18 48.97
CA SER A 153 5.02 -29.71 49.34
C SER A 153 6.08 -30.75 48.95
N VAL A 154 7.03 -30.32 48.10
CA VAL A 154 8.23 -31.09 47.75
C VAL A 154 9.35 -30.67 48.69
N LEU A 155 10.00 -31.64 49.35
CA LEU A 155 11.21 -31.40 50.15
C LEU A 155 12.37 -31.03 49.22
N VAL A 156 12.89 -29.81 49.37
CA VAL A 156 14.09 -29.33 48.67
C VAL A 156 15.23 -29.31 49.68
N GLU A 157 16.27 -30.11 49.43
CA GLU A 157 17.49 -30.09 50.24
C GLU A 157 18.41 -28.95 49.73
N PRO A 158 18.76 -27.96 50.56
CA PRO A 158 19.69 -26.92 50.16
C PRO A 158 21.09 -27.52 49.98
N ALA A 159 21.78 -27.14 48.90
CA ALA A 159 23.16 -27.56 48.68
C ALA A 159 24.02 -27.10 49.87
N SER A 160 24.55 -28.06 50.64
CA SER A 160 25.52 -27.78 51.70
C SER A 160 26.74 -27.10 51.06
N ALA A 161 27.09 -25.91 51.57
CA ALA A 161 28.31 -25.22 51.19
C ALA A 161 29.52 -26.08 51.60
N GLY A 162 30.07 -26.83 50.63
CA GLY A 162 31.38 -27.45 50.75
C GLY A 162 32.44 -26.35 50.89
N ARG A 163 33.29 -26.48 51.92
CA ARG A 163 34.50 -25.67 52.09
C ARG A 163 35.50 -25.91 50.96
#